data_AF-A0A178AZZ2-F1
#
_entry.id   AF-A0A178AZZ2-F1
#
_cell.length_a   1.000
_cell.length_b   1.000
_cell.length_c   1.000
_cell.angle_alpha   90.00
_cell.angle_beta   90.00
_cell.angle_gamma   90.00
#
_symmetry.space_group_name_H-M   'P 1'
#
loop_
_entity.id
_entity.type
_entity.pdbx_description
1 polymer ?
#
loop_
_entity_poly.entity_id
_entity_poly.type
_entity_poly.pdbx_seq_one_letter_code
_entity_poly.pdbx_strand_id
1 'polypeptide(L)'
;MPTALVLENDQAAIDAIRKTGAQQLILVPGNGFTGAHRWLNNTCSNATLECTPNAESLLNIVDPLDNFAFDMHLYFDNDTSGTHEDCTLAAPANLFPVTAWLKEHNYTAMLSEFGAAANTMCFETLNNTITHLEDSGVFVGWTYWSAGPLWGDYFLSIEPDEGPQANSTWPEVLEPHYEWEEGS
;
A
#
# COMPACT_ATOMS: atom_id res chain seq x y z
N MET A 1 12.03 14.55 2.28
CA MET A 1 12.96 14.53 3.43
C MET A 1 13.96 13.39 3.23
N PRO A 2 15.14 13.40 3.86
CA PRO A 2 16.04 12.23 3.83
C PRO A 2 15.33 10.98 4.37
N THR A 3 15.51 9.84 3.71
CA THR A 3 14.90 8.57 4.13
C THR A 3 15.42 8.12 5.51
N ALA A 4 16.64 8.50 5.88
CA ALA A 4 17.17 8.28 7.23
C ALA A 4 16.33 8.94 8.34
N LEU A 5 15.68 10.08 8.07
CA LEU A 5 14.80 10.72 9.04
C LEU A 5 13.45 9.99 9.16
N VAL A 6 12.99 9.34 8.09
CA VAL A 6 11.81 8.46 8.14
C VAL A 6 12.12 7.26 9.05
N LEU A 7 13.24 6.58 8.80
CA LEU A 7 13.74 5.50 9.66
C LEU A 7 13.83 5.90 11.14
N GLU A 8 14.42 7.06 11.45
CA GLU A 8 14.57 7.52 12.84
C GLU A 8 13.21 7.72 13.52
N ASN A 9 12.25 8.34 12.81
CA ASN A 9 10.92 8.60 13.36
C ASN A 9 10.10 7.32 13.54
N ASP A 10 10.15 6.41 12.56
CA ASP A 10 9.44 5.14 12.64
C ASP A 10 10.02 4.26 13.77
N GLN A 11 11.35 4.20 13.90
CA GLN A 11 11.98 3.48 15.00
C GLN A 11 11.58 4.05 16.37
N ALA A 12 11.56 5.39 16.50
CA ALA A 12 11.12 6.03 17.73
C ALA A 12 9.65 5.71 18.07
N ALA A 13 8.78 5.62 17.06
CA ALA A 13 7.39 5.23 17.24
C ALA A 13 7.26 3.76 17.68
N ILE A 14 7.98 2.84 17.03
CA ILE A 14 8.02 1.42 17.40
C ILE A 14 8.50 1.27 18.85
N ASP A 15 9.63 1.88 19.21
CA ASP A 15 10.18 1.82 20.56
C ASP A 15 9.18 2.33 21.61
N ALA A 16 8.51 3.45 21.32
CA ALA A 16 7.51 4.03 22.21
C ALA A 16 6.29 3.12 22.38
N ILE A 17 5.76 2.54 21.28
CA ILE A 17 4.65 1.58 21.29
C ILE A 17 5.05 0.37 22.14
N ARG A 18 6.19 -0.25 21.85
CA ARG A 18 6.64 -1.47 22.55
C ARG A 18 6.94 -1.23 24.02
N LYS A 19 7.40 -0.03 24.40
CA LYS A 19 7.57 0.36 25.81
C LYS A 19 6.28 0.34 26.63
N THR A 20 5.11 0.44 25.98
CA THR A 20 3.81 0.30 26.66
C THR A 20 3.42 -1.15 26.96
N GLY A 21 4.12 -2.13 26.37
CA GLY A 21 3.72 -3.55 26.39
C GLY A 21 2.75 -3.94 25.28
N ALA A 22 2.47 -3.05 24.32
CA ALA A 22 1.66 -3.32 23.15
C ALA A 22 2.31 -4.38 22.23
N GLN A 23 1.53 -5.38 21.83
CA GLN A 23 1.96 -6.53 21.02
C GLN A 23 1.35 -6.55 19.61
N GLN A 24 0.52 -5.55 19.29
CA GLN A 24 -0.16 -5.43 18.01
C GLN A 24 0.82 -5.34 16.84
N LEU A 25 0.37 -5.75 15.65
CA LEU A 25 1.08 -5.49 14.40
C LEU A 25 1.28 -3.98 14.23
N ILE A 26 2.47 -3.58 13.80
CA ILE A 26 2.77 -2.20 13.41
C ILE A 26 2.95 -2.13 11.90
N LEU A 27 2.24 -1.21 11.24
CA LEU A 27 2.46 -0.90 9.83
C LEU A 27 3.48 0.23 9.73
N VAL A 28 4.60 -0.01 9.04
CA VAL A 28 5.75 0.90 8.97
C VAL A 28 5.82 1.54 7.58
N PRO A 29 5.48 2.82 7.42
CA PRO A 29 5.53 3.49 6.13
C PRO A 29 6.96 3.82 5.70
N GLY A 30 7.12 4.18 4.44
CA GLY A 30 8.35 4.68 3.87
C GLY A 30 8.22 6.10 3.33
N ASN A 31 9.34 6.59 2.79
CA ASN A 31 9.41 7.90 2.14
C ASN A 31 8.72 7.86 0.76
N GLY A 32 8.42 9.03 0.20
CA GLY A 32 7.82 9.14 -1.14
C GLY A 32 6.38 8.61 -1.21
N PHE A 33 5.54 9.03 -0.26
CA PHE A 33 4.14 8.59 -0.12
C PHE A 33 4.00 7.08 0.05
N THR A 34 5.03 6.44 0.60
CA THR A 34 5.12 4.99 0.79
C THR A 34 4.75 4.15 -0.44
N GLY A 35 5.01 4.69 -1.64
CA GLY A 35 4.60 4.09 -2.90
C GLY A 35 5.31 2.76 -3.18
N ALA A 36 4.56 1.67 -3.26
CA ALA A 36 5.08 0.32 -3.51
C ALA A 36 5.92 0.24 -4.81
N HIS A 37 5.42 0.89 -5.86
CA HIS A 37 6.05 0.96 -7.18
C HIS A 37 7.37 1.75 -7.22
N ARG A 38 7.70 2.49 -6.16
CA ARG A 38 8.95 3.28 -6.02
C ARG A 38 9.79 2.85 -4.81
N TRP A 39 9.46 1.73 -4.17
CA TRP A 39 10.13 1.30 -2.93
C TRP A 39 11.66 1.17 -3.08
N LEU A 40 12.11 0.74 -4.27
CA LEU A 40 13.51 0.56 -4.64
C LEU A 40 14.12 1.81 -5.31
N ASN A 41 13.37 2.90 -5.45
CA ASN A 41 13.80 4.12 -6.10
C ASN A 41 14.12 5.22 -5.08
N ASN A 42 14.94 6.18 -5.48
CA ASN A 42 15.05 7.45 -4.76
C ASN A 42 13.81 8.30 -5.04
N THR A 43 13.13 8.75 -3.99
CA THR A 43 11.85 9.48 -4.07
C THR A 43 11.95 10.95 -3.67
N CYS A 44 13.14 11.46 -3.37
CA CYS A 44 13.31 12.85 -2.99
C CYS A 44 13.22 13.80 -4.19
N SER A 45 12.39 14.83 -4.04
CA SER A 45 12.27 15.91 -5.03
C SER A 45 13.45 16.89 -5.01
N ASN A 46 14.16 16.99 -3.89
CA ASN A 46 15.32 17.86 -3.75
C ASN A 46 16.62 17.07 -3.90
N ALA A 47 17.33 17.30 -5.01
CA ALA A 47 18.61 16.68 -5.32
C ALA A 47 19.75 17.03 -4.34
N THR A 48 19.58 18.05 -3.49
CA THR A 48 20.54 18.36 -2.42
C THR A 48 20.35 17.50 -1.17
N LEU A 49 19.25 16.75 -1.08
CA LEU A 49 19.04 15.78 -0.01
C LEU A 49 19.59 14.43 -0.48
N GLU A 50 20.56 13.89 0.25
CA GLU A 50 21.06 12.53 0.04
C GLU A 50 20.00 11.53 0.49
N CYS A 51 19.09 11.18 -0.42
CA CYS A 51 18.05 10.20 -0.15
C CYS A 51 18.44 8.86 -0.75
N THR A 52 18.34 7.84 0.09
CA THR A 52 18.45 6.43 -0.26
C THR A 52 17.05 5.85 -0.47
N PRO A 53 16.89 4.81 -1.31
CA PRO A 53 15.64 4.06 -1.41
C PRO A 53 15.13 3.59 -0.04
N ASN A 54 13.80 3.42 0.06
CA ASN A 54 13.19 2.78 1.24
C ASN A 54 13.77 1.38 1.44
N ALA A 55 13.92 0.64 0.34
CA ALA A 55 14.50 -0.70 0.28
C ALA A 55 15.93 -0.83 0.85
N GLU A 56 16.69 0.27 0.96
CA GLU A 56 18.02 0.28 1.57
C GLU A 56 17.95 0.75 3.02
N SER A 57 17.20 1.82 3.28
CA SER A 57 17.21 2.52 4.56
C SER A 57 16.43 1.76 5.62
N LEU A 58 15.24 1.26 5.25
CA LEU A 58 14.28 0.65 6.18
C LEU A 58 14.63 -0.80 6.52
N LEU A 59 15.68 -1.37 5.92
CA LEU A 59 16.29 -2.62 6.40
C LEU A 59 16.80 -2.53 7.85
N ASN A 60 16.98 -1.31 8.35
CA ASN A 60 17.48 -1.04 9.71
C ASN A 60 16.36 -0.85 10.74
N ILE A 61 15.08 -1.00 10.36
CA ILE A 61 13.98 -1.03 11.34
C ILE A 61 14.12 -2.28 12.21
N VAL A 62 13.95 -2.09 13.52
CA VAL A 62 13.98 -3.19 14.49
C VAL A 62 12.76 -3.10 15.39
N ASP A 63 11.93 -4.13 15.35
CA ASP A 63 10.89 -4.36 16.35
C ASP A 63 11.34 -5.49 17.30
N PRO A 64 11.45 -5.27 18.62
CA PRO A 64 11.79 -6.34 19.56
C PRO A 64 10.80 -7.52 19.58
N LEU A 65 9.60 -7.36 19.03
CA LEU A 65 8.62 -8.43 18.90
C LEU A 65 8.56 -9.06 17.51
N ASP A 66 9.35 -8.55 16.54
CA ASP A 66 9.33 -9.00 15.14
C ASP A 66 7.90 -9.05 14.57
N ASN A 67 7.06 -8.07 14.94
CA ASN A 67 5.64 -8.02 14.58
C ASN A 67 5.31 -6.71 13.89
N PHE A 68 5.87 -6.54 12.69
CA PHE A 68 5.59 -5.42 11.81
C PHE A 68 5.46 -5.88 10.35
N ALA A 69 4.78 -5.06 9.55
CA ALA A 69 4.75 -5.16 8.10
C ALA A 69 5.01 -3.78 7.50
N PHE A 70 5.60 -3.70 6.31
CA PHE A 70 5.74 -2.43 5.63
C PHE A 70 4.38 -1.94 5.12
N ASP A 71 4.08 -0.68 5.40
CA ASP A 71 2.89 0.02 4.94
C ASP A 71 3.13 0.56 3.53
N MET A 72 2.31 0.20 2.54
CA MET A 72 2.55 0.59 1.14
C MET A 72 1.30 1.07 0.44
N HIS A 73 1.45 2.06 -0.44
CA HIS A 73 0.37 2.64 -1.24
C HIS A 73 0.59 2.40 -2.74
N LEU A 74 -0.50 2.34 -3.52
CA LEU A 74 -0.44 2.26 -4.98
C LEU A 74 -1.69 2.88 -5.64
N TYR A 75 -1.46 3.76 -6.61
CA TYR A 75 -2.50 4.23 -7.54
C TYR A 75 -2.06 4.00 -8.99
N PHE A 76 -3.01 4.03 -9.91
CA PHE A 76 -2.85 3.54 -11.28
C PHE A 76 -2.93 4.64 -12.35
N ASP A 77 -3.21 5.87 -11.93
CA ASP A 77 -3.16 7.05 -12.77
C ASP A 77 -1.71 7.42 -13.14
N ASN A 78 -1.58 8.24 -14.17
CA ASN A 78 -0.31 8.52 -14.84
C ASN A 78 0.83 8.98 -13.91
N ASP A 79 0.50 9.64 -12.79
CA ASP A 79 1.43 10.19 -11.82
C ASP A 79 1.39 9.49 -10.46
N THR A 80 0.62 8.40 -10.35
CA THR A 80 0.48 7.55 -9.15
C THR A 80 -0.13 8.27 -7.94
N SER A 81 -0.86 9.36 -8.15
CA SER A 81 -1.41 10.21 -7.08
C SER A 81 -2.81 9.80 -6.62
N GLY A 82 -3.55 9.02 -7.42
CA GLY A 82 -4.94 8.68 -7.13
C GLY A 82 -5.90 9.85 -7.34
N THR A 83 -5.52 10.82 -8.18
CA THR A 83 -6.32 12.04 -8.42
C THR A 83 -6.95 12.09 -9.80
N HIS A 84 -6.63 11.14 -10.68
CA HIS A 84 -7.21 11.03 -12.02
C HIS A 84 -7.95 9.70 -12.22
N GLU A 85 -8.92 9.70 -13.14
CA GLU A 85 -9.78 8.54 -13.39
C GLU A 85 -9.18 7.52 -14.36
N ASP A 86 -8.00 7.79 -14.94
CA ASP A 86 -7.34 6.87 -15.84
C ASP A 86 -6.54 5.80 -15.09
N CYS A 87 -6.53 4.58 -15.63
CA CYS A 87 -5.61 3.52 -15.22
C CYS A 87 -4.64 3.28 -16.37
N THR A 88 -3.46 3.90 -16.28
CA THR A 88 -2.45 3.91 -17.35
C THR A 88 -1.17 3.19 -16.97
N LEU A 89 -0.99 2.81 -15.70
CA LEU A 89 0.18 2.09 -15.23
C LEU A 89 0.08 0.58 -15.39
N ALA A 90 1.24 -0.04 -15.59
CA ALA A 90 1.38 -1.49 -15.67
C ALA A 90 1.36 -2.14 -14.27
N ALA A 91 0.17 -2.27 -13.67
CA ALA A 91 -0.05 -3.13 -12.50
C ALA A 91 -0.64 -4.49 -12.94
N PRO A 92 -0.26 -5.61 -12.29
CA PRO A 92 0.59 -5.73 -11.10
C PRO A 92 2.11 -5.72 -11.39
N ALA A 93 2.55 -5.58 -12.65
CA ALA A 93 3.97 -5.71 -13.00
C ALA A 93 4.90 -4.73 -12.24
N ASN A 94 4.40 -3.53 -11.92
CA ASN A 94 5.09 -2.54 -11.11
C ASN A 94 5.28 -2.94 -9.63
N LEU A 95 4.57 -3.97 -9.13
CA LEU A 95 4.74 -4.53 -7.78
C LEU A 95 5.77 -5.67 -7.73
N PHE A 96 6.17 -6.24 -8.87
CA PHE A 96 7.08 -7.38 -8.88
C PHE A 96 8.45 -7.08 -8.23
N PRO A 97 9.08 -5.90 -8.44
CA PRO A 97 10.36 -5.60 -7.80
C PRO A 97 10.26 -5.55 -6.28
N VAL A 98 9.25 -4.89 -5.73
CA VAL A 98 9.07 -4.82 -4.26
C VAL A 98 8.66 -6.16 -3.67
N THR A 99 7.86 -6.95 -4.40
CA THR A 99 7.51 -8.32 -4.00
C THR A 99 8.74 -9.21 -3.90
N ALA A 100 9.66 -9.11 -4.87
CA ALA A 100 10.92 -9.84 -4.83
C ALA A 100 11.81 -9.40 -3.66
N TRP A 101 11.89 -8.09 -3.41
CA TRP A 101 12.64 -7.53 -2.28
C TRP A 101 12.10 -8.01 -0.93
N LEU A 102 10.77 -7.99 -0.75
CA LEU A 102 10.13 -8.52 0.47
C LEU A 102 10.49 -10.00 0.69
N LYS A 103 10.42 -10.82 -0.36
CA LYS A 103 10.81 -12.24 -0.31
C LYS A 103 12.29 -12.45 0.02
N GLU A 104 13.18 -11.68 -0.61
CA GLU A 104 14.63 -11.78 -0.40
C GLU A 104 15.02 -11.46 1.04
N HIS A 105 14.35 -10.49 1.65
CA HIS A 105 14.65 -10.02 3.00
C HIS A 105 13.75 -10.61 4.09
N ASN A 106 12.84 -11.54 3.75
CA ASN A 106 11.85 -12.14 4.65
C ASN A 106 10.97 -11.12 5.37
N TYR A 107 10.57 -10.06 4.68
CA TYR A 107 9.63 -9.08 5.19
C TYR A 107 8.23 -9.29 4.63
N THR A 108 7.25 -8.76 5.34
CA THR A 108 5.87 -8.67 4.89
C THR A 108 5.45 -7.22 4.66
N ALA A 109 4.40 -7.01 3.89
CA ALA A 109 3.82 -5.70 3.65
C ALA A 109 2.28 -5.73 3.66
N MET A 110 1.66 -4.58 3.87
CA MET A 110 0.24 -4.36 3.65
C MET A 110 0.08 -3.30 2.58
N LEU A 111 -0.79 -3.52 1.59
CA LEU A 111 -1.16 -2.47 0.64
C LEU A 111 -2.33 -1.67 1.22
N SER A 112 -2.04 -0.70 2.09
CA SER A 112 -3.05 -0.02 2.91
C SER A 112 -3.85 1.04 2.16
N GLU A 113 -3.36 1.51 1.01
CA GLU A 113 -4.12 2.40 0.15
C GLU A 113 -3.92 2.05 -1.31
N PHE A 114 -5.04 1.80 -1.99
CA PHE A 114 -5.13 1.74 -3.44
C PHE A 114 -6.57 2.01 -3.88
N GLY A 115 -6.73 2.57 -5.08
CA GLY A 115 -8.05 2.87 -5.63
C GLY A 115 -7.97 3.23 -7.10
N ALA A 116 -9.07 3.03 -7.82
CA ALA A 116 -9.17 3.29 -9.24
C ALA A 116 -10.61 3.64 -9.65
N ALA A 117 -10.79 4.35 -10.76
CA ALA A 117 -12.12 4.76 -11.23
C ALA A 117 -12.99 3.58 -11.69
N ALA A 118 -14.30 3.80 -11.75
CA ALA A 118 -15.28 2.79 -12.16
C ALA A 118 -15.35 2.61 -13.69
N ASN A 119 -14.33 1.99 -14.28
CA ASN A 119 -14.30 1.62 -15.69
C ASN A 119 -13.59 0.27 -15.92
N THR A 120 -13.82 -0.34 -17.08
CA THR A 120 -13.35 -1.70 -17.41
C THR A 120 -11.83 -1.88 -17.23
N MET A 121 -11.02 -0.91 -17.67
CA MET A 121 -9.55 -1.00 -17.54
C MET A 121 -9.14 -0.97 -16.07
N CYS A 122 -9.74 -0.07 -15.30
CA CYS A 122 -9.46 0.05 -13.87
C CYS A 122 -9.93 -1.16 -13.06
N PHE A 123 -11.08 -1.77 -13.39
CA PHE A 123 -11.53 -3.01 -12.75
C PHE A 123 -10.56 -4.17 -13.00
N GLU A 124 -10.13 -4.35 -14.25
CA GLU A 124 -9.12 -5.36 -14.58
C GLU A 124 -7.81 -5.09 -13.83
N THR A 125 -7.39 -3.83 -13.75
CA THR A 125 -6.18 -3.43 -13.04
C THR A 125 -6.27 -3.74 -11.55
N LEU A 126 -7.37 -3.37 -10.88
CA LEU A 126 -7.60 -3.64 -9.46
C LEU A 126 -7.62 -5.16 -9.18
N ASN A 127 -8.39 -5.92 -9.95
CA ASN A 127 -8.50 -7.37 -9.80
C ASN A 127 -7.14 -8.06 -9.94
N ASN A 128 -6.36 -7.70 -10.97
CA ASN A 128 -5.04 -8.26 -11.19
C ASN A 128 -4.04 -7.85 -10.10
N THR A 129 -4.16 -6.63 -9.56
CA THR A 129 -3.39 -6.19 -8.40
C THR A 129 -3.71 -7.03 -7.17
N ILE A 130 -4.99 -7.14 -6.79
CA ILE A 130 -5.39 -7.88 -5.59
C ILE A 130 -4.98 -9.35 -5.70
N THR A 131 -5.23 -9.99 -6.83
CA THR A 131 -4.79 -11.37 -7.12
C THR A 131 -3.28 -11.53 -6.91
N HIS A 132 -2.47 -10.59 -7.40
CA HIS A 132 -1.02 -10.64 -7.19
C HIS A 132 -0.63 -10.52 -5.71
N LEU A 133 -1.31 -9.66 -4.93
CA LEU A 133 -1.04 -9.53 -3.49
C LEU A 133 -1.33 -10.85 -2.77
N GLU A 134 -2.49 -11.45 -3.04
CA GLU A 134 -2.94 -12.71 -2.45
C GLU A 134 -2.00 -13.87 -2.80
N ASP A 135 -1.60 -14.00 -4.07
CA ASP A 135 -0.70 -15.06 -4.54
C ASP A 135 0.76 -14.85 -4.11
N SER A 136 1.13 -13.64 -3.67
CA SER A 136 2.53 -13.30 -3.40
C SER A 136 3.12 -14.05 -2.20
N GLY A 137 2.31 -14.34 -1.19
CA GLY A 137 2.72 -14.86 0.11
C GLY A 137 3.53 -13.89 1.00
N VAL A 138 3.68 -12.61 0.61
CA VAL A 138 4.39 -11.58 1.39
C VAL A 138 3.56 -10.34 1.67
N PHE A 139 2.41 -10.18 1.02
CA PHE A 139 1.42 -9.19 1.41
C PHE A 139 0.44 -9.82 2.42
N VAL A 140 0.31 -9.22 3.60
CA VAL A 140 -0.56 -9.71 4.69
C VAL A 140 -1.99 -9.20 4.59
N GLY A 141 -2.27 -8.32 3.62
CA GLY A 141 -3.59 -7.77 3.38
C GLY A 141 -3.54 -6.49 2.55
N TRP A 142 -4.71 -5.94 2.34
CA TRP A 142 -4.92 -4.71 1.59
C TRP A 142 -6.14 -3.96 2.13
N THR A 143 -6.19 -2.64 1.94
CA THR A 143 -7.38 -1.83 2.22
C THR A 143 -7.64 -0.86 1.06
N TYR A 144 -8.88 -0.88 0.56
CA TYR A 144 -9.27 -0.03 -0.56
C TYR A 144 -9.53 1.41 -0.09
N TRP A 145 -9.09 2.37 -0.88
CA TRP A 145 -9.37 3.80 -0.70
C TRP A 145 -10.54 4.22 -1.62
N SER A 146 -11.74 4.55 -1.11
CA SER A 146 -12.10 4.62 0.31
C SER A 146 -13.60 4.45 0.56
N ALA A 147 -13.97 4.19 1.81
CA ALA A 147 -15.33 4.30 2.34
C ALA A 147 -15.39 5.41 3.39
N GLY A 148 -16.59 5.81 3.80
CA GLY A 148 -16.84 6.82 4.82
C GLY A 148 -18.02 7.75 4.48
N PRO A 149 -18.79 8.23 5.46
CA PRO A 149 -20.07 8.91 5.22
C PRO A 149 -19.94 10.36 4.72
N LEU A 150 -18.71 10.84 4.46
CA LEU A 150 -18.41 12.24 4.15
C LEU A 150 -17.72 12.44 2.79
N TRP A 151 -17.76 11.43 1.91
CA TRP A 151 -17.08 11.48 0.62
C TRP A 151 -17.85 12.20 -0.48
N GLY A 152 -19.18 12.33 -0.39
CA GLY A 152 -19.99 12.97 -1.42
C GLY A 152 -19.81 12.31 -2.78
N ASP A 153 -19.50 13.10 -3.81
CA ASP A 153 -19.28 12.66 -5.19
C ASP A 153 -17.83 12.22 -5.48
N TYR A 154 -17.03 11.95 -4.44
CA TYR A 154 -15.66 11.49 -4.63
C TYR A 154 -15.62 10.20 -5.45
N PHE A 155 -14.90 10.26 -6.58
CA PHE A 155 -14.98 9.24 -7.61
C PHE A 155 -14.51 7.85 -7.17
N LEU A 156 -13.73 7.71 -6.08
CA LEU A 156 -13.30 6.42 -5.52
C LEU A 156 -14.15 5.95 -4.33
N SER A 157 -15.21 6.65 -3.96
CA SER A 157 -16.00 6.27 -2.79
C SER A 157 -16.81 5.00 -3.04
N ILE A 158 -16.57 4.00 -2.20
CA ILE A 158 -17.34 2.76 -2.08
C ILE A 158 -18.28 2.78 -0.85
N GLU A 159 -18.55 3.95 -0.27
CA GLU A 159 -19.47 4.06 0.87
C GLU A 159 -20.85 3.48 0.51
N PRO A 160 -21.39 2.52 1.27
CA PRO A 160 -22.68 1.90 0.96
C PRO A 160 -23.79 2.93 0.74
N ASP A 161 -24.65 2.66 -0.25
CA ASP A 161 -25.79 3.49 -0.67
C ASP A 161 -25.49 4.92 -1.21
N GLU A 162 -24.32 5.48 -0.90
CA GLU A 162 -23.99 6.89 -1.18
C GLU A 162 -22.81 7.07 -2.16
N GLY A 163 -21.80 6.21 -2.08
CA GLY A 163 -20.56 6.33 -2.85
C GLY A 163 -20.77 6.06 -4.35
N PRO A 164 -20.15 6.83 -5.26
CA PRO A 164 -20.28 6.62 -6.71
C PRO A 164 -19.88 5.22 -7.19
N GLN A 165 -19.04 4.50 -6.43
CA GLN A 165 -18.58 3.15 -6.74
C GLN A 165 -19.18 2.05 -5.84
N ALA A 166 -20.13 2.38 -4.96
CA ALA A 166 -20.72 1.43 -4.02
C ALA A 166 -21.39 0.24 -4.71
N ASN A 167 -21.98 0.47 -5.89
CA ASN A 167 -22.67 -0.55 -6.69
C ASN A 167 -21.86 -1.01 -7.92
N SER A 168 -20.55 -0.71 -7.96
CA SER A 168 -19.65 -1.14 -9.04
C SER A 168 -18.38 -1.75 -8.45
N THR A 169 -17.36 -0.97 -8.09
CA THR A 169 -16.07 -1.49 -7.60
C THR A 169 -16.20 -2.44 -6.41
N TRP A 170 -17.11 -2.16 -5.47
CA TRP A 170 -17.35 -3.08 -4.36
C TRP A 170 -17.82 -4.47 -4.83
N PRO A 171 -19.03 -4.64 -5.42
CA PRO A 171 -19.52 -5.95 -5.81
C PRO A 171 -18.80 -6.58 -7.02
N GLU A 172 -18.24 -5.77 -7.93
CA GLU A 172 -17.61 -6.28 -9.15
C GLU A 172 -16.15 -6.70 -8.95
N VAL A 173 -15.45 -6.11 -7.96
CA VAL A 173 -14.01 -6.36 -7.76
C VAL A 173 -13.70 -6.76 -6.33
N LEU A 174 -14.09 -5.97 -5.32
CA LEU A 174 -13.62 -6.19 -3.95
C LEU A 174 -14.30 -7.36 -3.23
N GLU A 175 -15.62 -7.48 -3.35
CA GLU A 175 -16.41 -8.57 -2.73
C GLU A 175 -15.96 -9.96 -3.19
N PRO A 176 -15.65 -10.22 -4.47
CA PRO A 176 -15.06 -11.49 -4.90
C PRO A 176 -13.76 -11.91 -4.18
N HIS A 177 -12.98 -10.95 -3.68
CA HIS A 177 -11.73 -11.20 -2.95
C HIS A 177 -11.93 -11.31 -1.42
N TYR A 178 -13.14 -11.02 -0.90
CA TYR A 178 -13.44 -11.08 0.53
C TYR A 178 -13.44 -12.51 1.09
N GLU A 179 -13.80 -13.52 0.29
CA GLU A 179 -13.91 -14.93 0.75
C GLU A 179 -12.55 -15.65 0.90
N TRP A 180 -11.43 -14.91 0.82
CA TRP A 180 -10.06 -15.44 0.99
C TRP A 180 -9.85 -16.26 2.29
N GLU A 181 -10.66 -16.06 3.34
CA GLU A 181 -10.52 -16.79 4.61
C GLU A 181 -11.29 -18.11 4.73
N GLU A 182 -12.16 -18.51 3.79
CA GLU A 182 -12.89 -19.80 3.93
C GLU A 182 -12.11 -21.02 3.37
N GLY A 183 -10.88 -20.85 2.86
CA GLY A 183 -10.21 -21.83 2.02
C GLY A 183 -8.77 -22.25 2.35
N SER A 184 -8.17 -21.85 3.48
CA SER A 184 -6.80 -22.24 3.86
C SER A 184 -6.71 -23.05 5.15
#